data_AF-A0A397AGI4-F1
#
_entry.id   AF-A0A397AGI4-F1
#
_cell.length_a   1.000
_cell.length_b   1.000
_cell.length_c   1.000
_cell.angle_alpha   90.00
_cell.angle_beta   90.00
_cell.angle_gamma   90.00
#
_symmetry.space_group_name_H-M   'P 1'
#
loop_
_entity.id
_entity.type
_entity.pdbx_description
1 polymer ?
#
loop_
_entity_poly.entity_id
_entity_poly.type
_entity_poly.pdbx_seq_one_letter_code
_entity_poly.pdbx_strand_id
1 'polypeptide(L)'
;PILNMRDTARRVAKTMQEANITIDVEEYATSFNTNMVDVLIAWCEGAKFSQICKMTDMFEGSIIRLIRRLEELLRQLTLAAHSIGNAELEKKFELGGKQIKRDIVFAASLYL
;
A
#
# COMPACT_ATOMS: atom_id res chain seq x y z
N PRO A 1 10.10 6.87 -8.43
CA PRO A 1 9.46 5.69 -7.78
C PRO A 1 8.24 5.14 -8.55
N ILE A 2 7.24 5.97 -8.82
CA ILE A 2 6.01 5.57 -9.52
C ILE A 2 6.29 5.12 -10.97
N LEU A 3 7.15 5.85 -11.70
CA LEU A 3 7.57 5.46 -13.05
C LEU A 3 8.23 4.08 -13.07
N ASN A 4 9.25 3.87 -12.22
CA ASN A 4 9.94 2.58 -12.11
C ASN A 4 8.99 1.41 -11.77
N MET A 5 7.98 1.66 -10.93
CA MET A 5 6.95 0.67 -10.60
C MET A 5 6.12 0.33 -11.85
N ARG A 6 5.64 1.34 -12.59
CA ARG A 6 4.89 1.13 -13.83
C ARG A 6 5.71 0.43 -14.91
N ASP A 7 6.98 0.79 -15.07
CA ASP A 7 7.88 0.13 -16.01
C ASP A 7 8.13 -1.34 -15.63
N THR A 8 8.20 -1.63 -14.33
CA THR A 8 8.28 -3.02 -13.85
C THR A 8 6.98 -3.77 -14.10
N ALA A 9 5.81 -3.14 -13.88
CA ALA A 9 4.52 -3.72 -14.22
C ALA A 9 4.40 -4.04 -15.72
N ARG A 10 4.86 -3.13 -16.60
CA ARG A 10 4.91 -3.37 -18.05
C ARG A 10 5.78 -4.56 -18.42
N ARG A 11 6.97 -4.67 -17.81
CA ARG A 11 7.85 -5.82 -18.03
C ARG A 11 7.18 -7.13 -17.65
N VAL A 12 6.50 -7.16 -16.50
CA VAL A 12 5.74 -8.35 -16.06
C VAL A 12 4.61 -8.67 -17.03
N ALA A 13 3.79 -7.69 -17.42
CA ALA A 13 2.69 -7.91 -18.36
C ALA A 13 3.17 -8.39 -19.74
N LYS A 14 4.31 -7.89 -20.22
CA LYS A 14 4.92 -8.38 -21.47
C LYS A 14 5.33 -9.85 -21.36
N THR A 15 5.96 -10.26 -20.27
CA THR A 15 6.28 -11.66 -20.03
C THR A 15 5.02 -12.54 -19.91
N MET A 16 3.93 -12.00 -19.35
CA MET A 16 2.64 -12.70 -19.33
C MET A 16 2.06 -12.90 -20.74
N GLN A 17 2.17 -11.90 -21.62
CA GLN A 17 1.79 -12.04 -23.03
C GLN A 17 2.63 -13.09 -23.76
N GLU A 18 3.95 -13.11 -23.52
CA GLU A 18 4.86 -14.13 -24.07
C GLU A 18 4.47 -15.55 -23.60
N ALA A 19 3.86 -15.67 -22.42
CA ALA A 19 3.29 -16.91 -21.89
C ALA A 19 1.86 -17.22 -22.38
N ASN A 20 1.36 -16.51 -23.40
CA ASN A 20 0.00 -16.61 -23.95
C ASN A 20 -1.15 -16.26 -22.98
N ILE A 21 -0.88 -15.41 -21.98
CA ILE A 21 -1.92 -14.85 -21.12
C ILE A 21 -2.50 -13.60 -21.81
N THR A 22 -3.81 -13.57 -22.03
CA THR A 22 -4.50 -12.40 -22.59
C THR A 22 -4.56 -11.28 -21.55
N ILE A 23 -3.64 -10.32 -21.66
CA ILE A 23 -3.57 -9.15 -20.78
C ILE A 23 -3.17 -7.92 -21.60
N ASP A 24 -3.80 -6.78 -21.33
CA ASP A 24 -3.37 -5.49 -21.89
C ASP A 24 -2.27 -4.88 -21.01
N VAL A 25 -1.13 -4.56 -21.62
CA VAL A 25 0.07 -4.10 -20.91
C VAL A 25 -0.13 -2.71 -20.29
N GLU A 26 -0.81 -1.81 -21.00
CA GLU A 26 -1.01 -0.44 -20.51
C GLU A 26 -2.15 -0.39 -19.49
N GLU A 27 -3.21 -1.17 -19.67
CA GLU A 27 -4.26 -1.34 -18.66
C GLU A 27 -3.68 -1.90 -17.35
N TYR A 28 -2.83 -2.93 -17.42
CA TYR A 28 -2.19 -3.48 -16.24
C TYR A 28 -1.22 -2.50 -15.57
N ALA A 29 -0.45 -1.73 -16.35
CA ALA A 29 0.47 -0.74 -15.78
C ALA A 29 -0.28 0.44 -15.14
N THR A 30 -1.44 0.81 -15.68
CA THR A 30 -2.26 1.93 -15.19
C THR A 30 -3.20 1.53 -14.04
N SER A 31 -3.48 0.24 -13.84
CA SER A 31 -4.32 -0.25 -12.73
C SER A 31 -3.74 0.07 -11.34
N PHE A 32 -2.44 0.34 -11.24
CA PHE A 32 -1.79 0.79 -10.02
C PHE A 32 -2.10 2.27 -9.75
N ASN A 33 -3.21 2.50 -9.03
CA ASN A 33 -3.64 3.83 -8.61
C ASN A 33 -2.73 4.40 -7.49
N THR A 34 -2.17 5.59 -7.72
CA THR A 34 -1.25 6.26 -6.80
C THR A 34 -1.86 7.48 -6.10
N ASN A 35 -3.17 7.72 -6.23
CA ASN A 35 -3.82 8.93 -5.73
C ASN A 35 -3.80 9.06 -4.20
N MET A 36 -3.60 7.95 -3.49
CA MET A 36 -3.57 7.92 -2.03
C MET A 36 -2.16 7.99 -1.44
N VAL A 37 -1.11 8.06 -2.26
CA VAL A 37 0.28 8.04 -1.79
C VAL A 37 0.57 9.22 -0.85
N ASP A 38 0.22 10.43 -1.26
CA ASP A 38 0.49 11.65 -0.47
C ASP A 38 -0.32 11.67 0.84
N VAL A 39 -1.57 11.19 0.79
CA VAL A 39 -2.45 11.07 1.96
C VAL A 39 -1.85 10.11 2.99
N LEU A 40 -1.30 8.98 2.54
CA LEU A 40 -0.66 7.98 3.39
C LEU A 40 0.67 8.47 3.97
N ILE A 41 1.46 9.21 3.20
CA ILE A 41 2.70 9.82 3.71
C ILE A 41 2.37 10.81 4.84
N ALA A 42 1.42 11.72 4.63
CA ALA A 42 0.97 12.64 5.66
C ALA A 42 0.46 11.90 6.91
N TRP A 43 -0.21 10.76 6.74
CA TRP A 43 -0.60 9.90 7.86
C TRP A 43 0.61 9.29 8.60
N CYS A 44 1.62 8.79 7.91
CA CYS A 44 2.83 8.28 8.56
C CYS A 44 3.62 9.38 9.29
N GLU A 45 3.58 10.61 8.79
CA GLU A 45 4.23 11.79 9.38
C GLU A 45 3.47 12.38 10.59
N GLY A 46 2.31 11.81 10.96
CA GLY A 46 1.57 12.19 12.16
C GLY A 46 0.43 13.19 11.94
N ALA A 47 0.00 13.46 10.70
CA ALA A 47 -1.15 14.33 10.44
C ALA A 47 -2.44 13.82 11.11
N LYS A 48 -3.31 14.71 11.58
CA LYS A 48 -4.59 14.29 12.18
C LYS A 48 -5.50 13.66 11.13
N PHE A 49 -6.37 12.73 11.54
CA PHE A 49 -7.33 12.08 10.62
C PHE A 49 -8.17 13.11 9.86
N SER A 50 -8.60 14.18 10.52
CA SER A 50 -9.36 15.27 9.89
C SER A 50 -8.58 16.07 8.84
N GLN A 51 -7.25 16.07 8.88
CA GLN A 51 -6.41 16.72 7.86
C GLN A 51 -6.32 15.83 6.62
N ILE A 52 -6.06 14.53 6.80
CA ILE A 52 -5.97 13.60 5.67
C ILE A 52 -7.30 13.41 4.95
N CYS A 53 -8.45 13.52 5.66
CA CYS A 53 -9.77 13.51 5.04
C CYS A 53 -10.03 14.73 4.13
N LYS A 54 -9.29 15.83 4.31
CA LYS A 54 -9.40 17.03 3.45
C LYS A 54 -8.46 16.99 2.25
N MET A 55 -7.52 16.04 2.22
CA MET A 55 -6.57 15.87 1.10
C MET A 55 -7.13 15.03 -0.04
N THR A 56 -8.31 14.41 0.15
CA THR A 56 -8.94 13.53 -0.82
C THR A 56 -10.46 13.63 -0.70
N ASP A 57 -11.16 13.44 -1.82
CA ASP A 57 -12.64 13.40 -1.86
C ASP A 57 -13.21 12.01 -1.52
N MET A 58 -12.36 11.07 -1.09
CA MET A 58 -12.78 9.73 -0.68
C MET A 58 -13.48 9.75 0.68
N PHE A 59 -14.54 8.94 0.81
CA PHE A 59 -15.19 8.69 2.09
C PHE A 59 -14.21 8.18 3.15
N GLU A 60 -14.38 8.64 4.39
CA GLU A 60 -13.51 8.36 5.54
C GLU A 60 -13.40 6.86 5.82
N GLY A 61 -14.53 6.13 5.71
CA GLY A 61 -14.53 4.67 5.87
C GLY A 61 -13.69 3.96 4.81
N SER A 62 -13.60 4.50 3.59
CA SER A 62 -12.73 3.95 2.54
C SER A 62 -11.26 4.24 2.83
N ILE A 63 -10.94 5.41 3.37
CA ILE A 63 -9.58 5.75 3.83
C ILE A 63 -9.15 4.77 4.94
N ILE A 64 -9.99 4.56 5.96
CA ILE A 64 -9.70 3.63 7.07
C ILE A 64 -9.48 2.21 6.54
N ARG A 65 -10.35 1.71 5.65
CA ARG A 65 -10.20 0.38 5.04
C ARG A 65 -8.89 0.26 4.25
N LEU A 66 -8.51 1.29 3.51
CA LEU A 66 -7.28 1.31 2.73
C LEU A 66 -6.04 1.27 3.63
N ILE A 67 -6.02 2.07 4.70
CA ILE A 67 -4.90 2.08 5.65
C ILE A 67 -4.77 0.72 6.35
N ARG A 68 -5.88 0.11 6.78
CA ARG A 68 -5.86 -1.24 7.37
C ARG A 68 -5.37 -2.31 6.40
N ARG A 69 -5.79 -2.23 5.13
CA ARG A 69 -5.31 -3.15 4.08
C ARG A 69 -3.82 -2.98 3.81
N LEU A 70 -3.32 -1.74 3.88
CA LEU A 70 -1.89 -1.46 3.73
C LEU A 70 -1.07 -1.98 4.92
N GLU A 71 -1.56 -1.84 6.15
CA GLU A 71 -0.91 -2.40 7.34
C GLU A 71 -0.79 -3.93 7.25
N GLU A 72 -1.85 -4.60 6.82
CA GLU A 72 -1.84 -6.05 6.58
C GLU A 72 -0.83 -6.44 5.48
N LEU A 73 -0.75 -5.67 4.39
CA LEU A 73 0.24 -5.89 3.34
C LEU A 73 1.68 -5.74 3.89
N LEU A 74 1.95 -4.72 4.72
CA LEU A 74 3.26 -4.54 5.34
C LEU A 74 3.62 -5.73 6.24
N ARG A 75 2.66 -6.24 7.01
CA ARG A 75 2.85 -7.43 7.85
C ARG A 75 3.23 -8.66 7.02
N GLN A 76 2.57 -8.88 5.88
CA GLN A 76 2.89 -9.96 4.95
C GLN A 76 4.29 -9.78 4.33
N LEU A 77 4.68 -8.55 4.00
CA LEU A 77 6.01 -8.24 3.48
C LEU A 77 7.11 -8.43 4.53
N THR A 78 6.87 -8.11 5.80
CA THR A 78 7.80 -8.41 6.90
C THR A 78 8.08 -9.91 7.00
N LEU A 79 7.03 -10.74 6.97
CA LEU A 79 7.16 -12.20 7.01
C LEU A 79 7.89 -12.75 5.77
N ALA A 80 7.60 -12.20 4.59
CA ALA A 80 8.28 -12.59 3.35
C ALA A 80 9.77 -12.21 3.40
N ALA A 81 10.10 -11.01 3.88
CA ALA A 81 11.47 -10.53 4.06
C ALA A 81 12.26 -11.39 5.05
N HIS A 82 11.62 -11.79 6.16
CA HIS A 82 12.19 -12.73 7.11
C HIS A 82 12.48 -14.09 6.45
N SER A 83 11.53 -14.61 5.67
CA SER A 83 11.65 -15.92 5.01
C SER A 83 12.79 -15.99 3.99
N ILE A 84 13.13 -14.88 3.34
CA ILE A 84 14.27 -14.78 2.42
C ILE A 84 15.59 -14.43 3.12
N GLY A 85 15.59 -14.24 4.44
CA GLY A 85 16.76 -13.87 5.24
C GLY A 85 17.22 -12.41 5.08
N ASN A 86 16.35 -11.52 4.59
CA ASN A 86 16.68 -10.11 4.40
C ASN A 86 16.26 -9.27 5.62
N ALA A 87 17.15 -9.20 6.60
CA ALA A 87 16.91 -8.49 7.87
C ALA A 87 16.76 -6.96 7.72
N GLU A 88 17.33 -6.35 6.68
CA GLU A 88 17.19 -4.91 6.44
C GLU A 88 15.76 -4.57 5.99
N LEU A 89 15.24 -5.34 5.02
CA LEU A 89 13.86 -5.19 4.56
C LEU A 89 12.85 -5.51 5.65
N GLU A 90 13.09 -6.56 6.43
CA GLU A 90 12.23 -6.93 7.56
C GLU A 90 12.06 -5.76 8.54
N LYS A 91 13.18 -5.17 9.00
CA LYS A 91 13.15 -3.99 9.90
C LYS A 91 12.46 -2.79 9.27
N LYS A 92 12.67 -2.57 7.98
CA LYS A 92 12.06 -1.45 7.24
C LYS A 92 10.54 -1.58 7.17
N PHE A 93 10.03 -2.77 6.87
CA PHE A 93 8.58 -3.02 6.85
C PHE A 93 7.96 -2.99 8.23
N GLU A 94 8.65 -3.52 9.25
CA GLU A 94 8.21 -3.45 10.64
C GLU A 94 8.09 -1.99 11.13
N LEU A 95 9.08 -1.15 10.82
CA LEU A 95 9.04 0.29 11.13
C LEU A 95 7.87 0.99 10.43
N GLY A 96 7.64 0.69 9.15
CA GLY A 96 6.50 1.23 8.40
C GLY A 96 5.16 0.84 9.01
N GLY A 97 5.00 -0.42 9.42
CA GLY A 97 3.78 -0.90 10.08
C GLY A 97 3.49 -0.16 11.39
N LYS A 98 4.54 0.10 12.19
CA LYS A 98 4.41 0.87 13.45
C LYS A 98 3.96 2.31 13.23
N GLN A 99 4.43 2.98 12.17
CA GLN A 99 4.04 4.36 11.87
C GLN A 99 2.58 4.47 11.40
N ILE A 100 2.09 3.46 10.68
CA ILE A 100 0.72 3.44 10.18
C ILE A 100 -0.29 3.15 11.30
N LYS A 101 0.08 2.33 12.28
CA LYS A 101 -0.81 1.83 13.33
C LYS A 101 -1.04 2.84 14.45
N ARG A 102 -1.97 3.77 14.24
CA ARG A 102 -2.35 4.78 15.26
C ARG A 102 -3.83 5.19 15.22
N ASP A 103 -4.27 5.77 16.34
CA ASP A 103 -5.53 6.50 16.50
C ASP A 103 -6.79 5.75 15.99
N ILE A 104 -7.77 6.52 15.50
CA ILE A 104 -9.12 6.11 15.09
C ILE A 104 -9.13 5.01 14.03
N VAL A 105 -8.07 4.89 13.22
CA VAL A 105 -7.99 3.89 12.14
C VAL A 105 -7.94 2.46 12.70
N PHE A 106 -7.46 2.30 13.93
CA PHE A 106 -7.33 1.01 14.61
C PHE A 106 -8.22 0.90 15.86
N ALA A 107 -9.26 1.73 15.97
CA ALA A 107 -10.26 1.56 17.01
C ALA A 107 -10.94 0.18 16.92
N ALA A 108 -11.21 -0.44 18.07
CA ALA A 108 -11.82 -1.76 18.12
C ALA A 108 -13.26 -1.73 17.56
N SER A 109 -13.67 -2.86 16.97
CA SER A 109 -15.07 -3.07 16.60
C SER A 109 -15.94 -3.09 17.86
N LEU A 110 -17.18 -2.63 17.73
CA LEU A 110 -18.19 -2.73 18.81
C LEU A 110 -18.72 -4.15 19.02
N TYR A 111 -18.40 -5.07 18.10
CA TYR A 111 -18.81 -6.49 18.16
C TYR A 111 -17.70 -7.40 18.71
N LEU A 112 -16.59 -6.83 19.19
CA LEU A 112 -15.47 -7.56 19.78
C LEU A 112 -15.60 -7.63 21.31
#